data_AF-F4RWX1-F1
#
_entry.id   AF-F4RWX1-F1
#
_cell.length_a   1.000
_cell.length_b   1.000
_cell.length_c   1.000
_cell.angle_alpha   90.00
_cell.angle_beta   90.00
_cell.angle_gamma   90.00
#
_symmetry.space_group_name_H-M   'P 1'
#
loop_
_entity.id
_entity.type
_entity.pdbx_description
1 polymer ?
#
loop_
_entity_poly.entity_id
_entity_poly.type
_entity_poly.pdbx_seq_one_letter_code
_entity_poly.pdbx_strand_id
1 'polypeptide(L)'
;MIGMLQQAFDDPRKAVLKFVQVENGLKLSVLRQPDAYLRLCGDLFAPTSTRCLAASNCTSMSSTSGSKAQKERVMSEFMGLTNAIPADTSRICKKAGYRLEAAIEMFYRDGTAQLNADRAVMSRKKALSEQIEGLLNTQFDGYQDNDSKRMEMEGLIQYLESLSLSPEEPSVICLAQLVEAPRLGIIERSGFRQGWTKVYLDQLEENETDWIRIKTQEELITFQKDHLQNLSDELKEDDDYFQIIYRYVFDFGKDEGQKSFALETAVAFWEMLIPIAPTPDGEPFKQEYLEWWFELLRSKGKAVSRDTWNLFGDFVQQFDDGFKNYDESGAWPSMIDDYVELARTKLGSETMDTS
;
A
#
# COMPACT_ATOMS: atom_id res chain seq x y z
N MET A 1 -2.53 23.07 -26.44
CA MET A 1 -1.93 21.86 -25.81
C MET A 1 -0.48 21.63 -26.25
N ILE A 2 0.34 22.69 -26.44
CA ILE A 2 1.82 22.61 -26.69
C ILE A 2 2.54 23.74 -25.91
N GLY A 3 1.85 24.41 -24.97
CA GLY A 3 2.37 25.58 -24.24
C GLY A 3 2.63 25.38 -22.74
N MET A 4 2.35 24.20 -22.18
CA MET A 4 2.55 23.92 -20.74
C MET A 4 3.67 22.91 -20.45
N LEU A 5 4.48 22.54 -21.45
CA LEU A 5 5.60 21.59 -21.30
C LEU A 5 6.97 22.24 -21.06
N GLN A 6 7.02 23.55 -20.76
CA GLN A 6 8.28 24.27 -20.53
C GLN A 6 8.44 24.81 -19.10
N GLN A 7 7.61 24.36 -18.13
CA GLN A 7 7.70 24.79 -16.73
C GLN A 7 7.82 23.63 -15.72
N ALA A 8 8.32 22.46 -16.16
CA ALA A 8 8.51 21.30 -15.29
C ALA A 8 9.97 20.79 -15.21
N PHE A 9 10.95 21.59 -15.64
CA PHE A 9 12.37 21.18 -15.69
C PHE A 9 13.28 21.81 -14.63
N ASP A 10 12.73 22.33 -13.53
CA ASP A 10 13.53 22.91 -12.42
C ASP A 10 13.24 22.30 -11.03
N ASP A 11 12.57 21.14 -10.95
CA ASP A 11 12.41 20.42 -9.68
C ASP A 11 12.78 18.94 -9.81
N PRO A 12 13.91 18.48 -9.21
CA PRO A 12 14.34 17.08 -9.28
C PRO A 12 13.47 16.11 -8.45
N ARG A 13 12.33 16.53 -7.90
CA ARG A 13 11.43 15.67 -7.11
C ARG A 13 10.15 15.21 -7.81
N LYS A 14 9.92 15.52 -9.09
CA LYS A 14 8.70 15.09 -9.79
C LYS A 14 8.90 13.78 -10.55
N ALA A 15 8.05 12.81 -10.21
CA ALA A 15 8.03 11.43 -10.69
C ALA A 15 8.03 11.32 -12.23
N VAL A 16 8.81 10.36 -12.76
CA VAL A 16 8.75 9.97 -14.16
C VAL A 16 7.80 8.78 -14.30
N LEU A 17 6.67 8.99 -14.97
CA LEU A 17 5.70 7.94 -15.28
C LEU A 17 6.26 7.07 -16.42
N LYS A 18 6.21 5.74 -16.25
CA LYS A 18 6.53 4.79 -17.33
C LYS A 18 5.33 3.87 -17.57
N PHE A 19 4.92 3.76 -18.83
CA PHE A 19 3.89 2.81 -19.26
C PHE A 19 4.51 1.41 -19.36
N VAL A 20 3.94 0.43 -18.67
CA VAL A 20 4.28 -0.99 -18.82
C VAL A 20 3.10 -1.68 -19.49
N GLN A 21 3.38 -2.37 -20.60
CA GLN A 21 2.39 -3.15 -21.32
C GLN A 21 2.26 -4.54 -20.69
N VAL A 22 1.08 -4.88 -20.18
CA VAL A 22 0.75 -6.20 -19.64
C VAL A 22 -0.32 -6.83 -20.55
N GLU A 23 -0.36 -8.15 -20.63
CA GLU A 23 -1.06 -8.93 -21.68
C GLU A 23 -2.58 -8.70 -21.84
N ASN A 24 -3.23 -7.82 -21.06
CA ASN A 24 -4.62 -7.37 -21.30
C ASN A 24 -4.89 -5.89 -20.92
N GLY A 25 -3.88 -5.01 -20.90
CA GLY A 25 -4.10 -3.56 -20.67
C GLY A 25 -2.89 -2.82 -20.09
N LEU A 26 -2.85 -1.50 -20.26
CA LEU A 26 -1.83 -0.61 -19.70
C LEU A 26 -2.15 -0.33 -18.22
N LYS A 27 -1.23 -0.66 -17.30
CA LYS A 27 -1.33 -0.28 -15.88
C LYS A 27 -0.36 0.88 -15.62
N LEU A 28 -0.84 1.95 -14.97
CA LEU A 28 0.01 3.03 -14.46
C LEU A 28 0.53 2.60 -13.08
N SER A 29 1.85 2.69 -12.86
CA SER A 29 2.44 2.37 -11.56
C SER A 29 3.45 3.45 -11.18
N VAL A 30 3.24 4.06 -10.00
CA VAL A 30 4.14 5.06 -9.41
C VAL A 30 5.21 4.32 -8.61
N LEU A 31 6.46 4.36 -9.07
CA LEU A 31 7.61 3.89 -8.29
C LEU A 31 8.35 5.09 -7.70
N ARG A 32 8.39 5.20 -6.37
CA ARG A 32 9.41 6.00 -5.66
C ARG A 32 10.69 5.17 -5.60
N GLN A 33 11.73 5.55 -6.34
CA GLN A 33 13.03 4.88 -6.27
C GLN A 33 13.89 5.41 -5.12
N PRO A 34 14.78 4.56 -4.60
CA PRO A 34 16.21 4.86 -4.59
C PRO A 34 17.01 3.86 -5.45
N ASP A 35 18.12 4.34 -5.99
CA ASP A 35 19.22 3.58 -6.60
C ASP A 35 19.06 2.99 -8.02
N ALA A 36 18.96 3.88 -9.00
CA ALA A 36 19.39 3.61 -10.38
C ALA A 36 20.20 4.78 -10.96
N TYR A 37 21.33 5.13 -10.34
CA TYR A 37 22.28 6.11 -10.89
C TYR A 37 23.70 5.57 -10.84
N LEU A 38 24.04 4.57 -11.67
CA LEU A 38 25.45 4.27 -12.05
C LEU A 38 25.60 3.31 -13.25
N ARG A 39 24.73 3.43 -14.26
CA ARG A 39 24.94 2.81 -15.58
C ARG A 39 24.40 3.70 -16.69
N LEU A 40 25.07 4.82 -16.97
CA LEU A 40 25.01 5.58 -18.23
C LEU A 40 25.92 6.82 -18.13
N CYS A 41 27.23 6.61 -18.13
CA CYS A 41 28.25 7.61 -18.47
C CYS A 41 29.55 6.87 -18.83
N GLY A 42 29.45 5.96 -19.80
CA GLY A 42 30.58 5.56 -20.63
C GLY A 42 30.36 6.25 -21.97
N ASP A 43 31.40 6.90 -22.48
CA ASP A 43 31.46 7.59 -23.77
C ASP A 43 30.90 9.01 -23.80
N LEU A 44 31.75 9.96 -23.37
CA LEU A 44 32.07 11.17 -24.13
C LEU A 44 33.22 11.91 -23.42
N PHE A 45 34.26 12.25 -24.21
CA PHE A 45 35.46 13.03 -23.88
C PHE A 45 36.75 12.26 -23.49
N ALA A 46 37.55 12.00 -24.52
CA ALA A 46 39.00 12.24 -24.53
C ALA A 46 39.39 12.64 -25.98
N PRO A 47 40.57 13.24 -26.26
CA PRO A 47 41.48 14.02 -25.41
C PRO A 47 41.94 15.35 -26.09
N THR A 48 42.46 16.32 -25.33
CA THR A 48 43.50 17.24 -25.86
C THR A 48 44.57 17.56 -24.83
N SER A 49 45.79 17.21 -25.22
CA SER A 49 47.11 17.58 -24.71
C SER A 49 47.23 19.00 -24.15
N THR A 50 48.00 19.21 -23.07
CA THR A 50 49.41 19.71 -23.11
C THR A 50 49.96 20.02 -21.71
N ARG A 51 51.10 19.37 -21.39
CA ARG A 51 52.22 19.73 -20.47
C ARG A 51 51.94 20.46 -19.14
N CYS A 52 52.46 19.90 -18.05
CA CYS A 52 53.72 20.40 -17.47
C CYS A 52 54.41 19.37 -16.56
N LEU A 53 55.73 19.34 -16.70
CA LEU A 53 56.70 18.49 -16.02
C LEU A 53 56.87 18.88 -14.55
N ALA A 54 56.97 17.89 -13.67
CA ALA A 54 58.00 17.86 -12.63
C ALA A 54 58.21 16.40 -12.20
N ALA A 55 59.25 15.78 -12.73
CA ALA A 55 59.82 14.56 -12.18
C ALA A 55 60.62 14.92 -10.92
N SER A 56 60.44 14.15 -9.85
CA SER A 56 61.51 13.88 -8.88
C SER A 56 61.23 12.59 -8.11
N ASN A 57 62.05 11.60 -8.46
CA ASN A 57 62.62 10.54 -7.63
C ASN A 57 61.73 9.41 -7.10
N CYS A 58 61.95 8.24 -7.73
CA CYS A 58 61.74 6.91 -7.20
C CYS A 58 62.38 6.73 -5.81
N THR A 59 61.65 6.16 -4.86
CA THR A 59 62.21 5.15 -3.95
C THR A 59 61.10 4.28 -3.34
N SER A 60 61.37 2.97 -3.33
CA SER A 60 60.86 1.95 -2.41
C SER A 60 59.36 1.61 -2.40
N MET A 61 59.12 0.34 -2.73
CA MET A 61 58.05 -0.50 -2.19
C MET A 61 57.68 -0.09 -0.76
N SER A 62 56.43 0.31 -0.55
CA SER A 62 55.80 0.22 0.76
C SER A 62 54.39 -0.33 0.54
N SER A 63 54.21 -1.58 0.96
CA SER A 63 52.90 -2.16 1.22
C SER A 63 52.24 -1.31 2.30
N THR A 64 51.47 -0.30 1.89
CA THR A 64 50.70 0.53 2.80
C THR A 64 49.54 -0.31 3.31
N SER A 65 49.78 -1.01 4.42
CA SER A 65 48.70 -1.60 5.20
C SER A 65 47.82 -0.45 5.67
N GLY A 66 46.68 -0.24 5.00
CA GLY A 66 45.68 0.71 5.45
C GLY A 66 45.38 0.48 6.93
N SER A 67 45.14 1.58 7.66
CA SER A 67 44.82 1.54 9.09
C SER A 67 43.70 0.54 9.35
N LYS A 68 43.72 -0.15 10.50
CA LYS A 68 42.68 -1.12 10.88
C LYS A 68 41.27 -0.53 10.73
N ALA A 69 41.09 0.73 11.12
CA ALA A 69 39.82 1.45 10.98
C ALA A 69 39.38 1.64 9.52
N GLN A 70 40.31 1.82 8.58
CA GLN A 70 40.00 1.95 7.16
C GLN A 70 39.50 0.63 6.58
N LYS A 71 40.11 -0.48 6.99
CA LYS A 71 39.70 -1.83 6.56
C LYS A 71 38.30 -2.17 7.04
N GLU A 72 37.99 -1.84 8.30
CA GLU A 72 36.66 -2.05 8.89
C GLU A 72 35.58 -1.23 8.17
N ARG A 73 35.86 0.04 7.83
CA ARG A 73 34.94 0.87 7.03
C ARG A 73 34.64 0.27 5.66
N VAL A 74 35.68 -0.09 4.90
CA VAL A 74 35.52 -0.69 3.56
C VAL A 74 34.72 -2.00 3.63
N MET A 75 34.97 -2.83 4.65
CA MET A 75 34.21 -4.07 4.83
C MET A 75 32.75 -3.81 5.17
N SER A 76 32.45 -2.81 6.00
CA SER A 76 31.08 -2.42 6.35
C SER A 76 30.32 -1.90 5.13
N GLU A 77 30.94 -1.02 4.35
CA GLU A 77 30.35 -0.46 3.13
C GLU A 77 30.14 -1.54 2.06
N PHE A 78 31.13 -2.42 1.88
CA PHE A 78 31.01 -3.57 0.99
C PHE A 78 29.84 -4.48 1.38
N MET A 79 29.65 -4.78 2.68
CA MET A 79 28.51 -5.57 3.14
C MET A 79 27.19 -4.86 2.90
N GLY A 80 27.12 -3.54 3.11
CA GLY A 80 25.93 -2.75 2.84
C GLY A 80 25.51 -2.81 1.37
N LEU A 81 26.48 -2.81 0.45
CA LEU A 81 26.20 -2.83 -0.99
C LEU A 81 25.93 -4.24 -1.57
N THR A 82 26.48 -5.29 -0.96
CA THR A 82 26.48 -6.64 -1.56
C THR A 82 25.69 -7.67 -0.77
N ASN A 83 25.29 -7.35 0.46
CA ASN A 83 24.74 -8.33 1.41
C ASN A 83 25.65 -9.55 1.66
N ALA A 84 26.94 -9.45 1.32
CA ALA A 84 27.89 -10.55 1.48
C ALA A 84 28.06 -10.95 2.95
N ILE A 85 28.12 -12.26 3.20
CA ILE A 85 28.34 -12.78 4.54
C ILE A 85 29.74 -12.39 5.07
N PRO A 86 29.95 -12.27 6.40
CA PRO A 86 31.23 -11.82 6.96
C PRO A 86 32.46 -12.60 6.50
N ALA A 87 32.28 -13.91 6.23
CA ALA A 87 33.34 -14.78 5.71
C ALA A 87 33.76 -14.40 4.28
N ASP A 88 32.79 -14.18 3.39
CA ASP A 88 33.04 -13.77 2.00
C ASP A 88 33.55 -12.34 1.92
N THR A 89 33.00 -11.43 2.73
CA THR A 89 33.53 -10.06 2.90
C THR A 89 35.02 -10.08 3.28
N SER A 90 35.39 -10.85 4.30
CA SER A 90 36.79 -10.94 4.73
C SER A 90 37.70 -11.52 3.64
N ARG A 91 37.23 -12.55 2.93
CA ARG A 91 37.96 -13.21 1.84
C ARG A 91 38.16 -12.28 0.63
N ILE A 92 37.08 -11.66 0.17
CA ILE A 92 37.04 -10.83 -1.05
C ILE A 92 37.76 -9.50 -0.80
N CYS A 93 37.45 -8.77 0.27
CA CYS A 93 38.11 -7.50 0.59
C CYS A 93 39.63 -7.69 0.79
N LYS A 94 40.06 -8.79 1.42
CA LYS A 94 41.49 -9.11 1.55
C LYS A 94 42.16 -9.35 0.20
N LYS A 95 41.51 -10.10 -0.70
CA LYS A 95 42.04 -10.39 -2.04
C LYS A 95 42.05 -9.15 -2.95
N ALA A 96 41.11 -8.23 -2.75
CA ALA A 96 41.03 -6.93 -3.43
C ALA A 96 42.00 -5.87 -2.84
N GLY A 97 42.78 -6.20 -1.80
CA GLY A 97 43.67 -5.24 -1.14
C GLY A 97 42.93 -4.12 -0.41
N TYR A 98 41.72 -4.38 0.07
CA TYR A 98 40.82 -3.42 0.75
C TYR A 98 40.45 -2.19 -0.11
N ARG A 99 40.33 -2.39 -1.43
CA ARG A 99 39.74 -1.41 -2.35
C ARG A 99 38.29 -1.80 -2.62
N LEU A 100 37.36 -0.88 -2.35
CA LEU A 100 35.92 -1.16 -2.36
C LEU A 100 35.43 -1.60 -3.75
N GLU A 101 35.75 -0.82 -4.78
CA GLU A 101 35.29 -1.05 -6.16
C GLU A 101 35.82 -2.38 -6.70
N ALA A 102 37.09 -2.68 -6.42
CA ALA A 102 37.71 -3.95 -6.80
C ALA A 102 37.06 -5.13 -6.07
N ALA A 103 36.68 -4.97 -4.79
CA ALA A 103 35.98 -6.00 -4.03
C ALA A 103 34.58 -6.26 -4.61
N ILE A 104 33.83 -5.21 -4.96
CA ILE A 104 32.49 -5.32 -5.57
C ILE A 104 32.56 -6.07 -6.91
N GLU A 105 33.48 -5.69 -7.80
CA GLU A 105 33.66 -6.39 -9.07
C GLU A 105 34.02 -7.88 -8.87
N MET A 106 34.86 -8.17 -7.87
CA MET A 106 35.21 -9.54 -7.52
C MET A 106 34.04 -10.34 -6.94
N PHE A 107 33.14 -9.71 -6.19
CA PHE A 107 31.92 -10.32 -5.68
C PHE A 107 30.98 -10.75 -6.81
N TYR A 108 30.71 -9.86 -7.77
CA TYR A 108 29.83 -10.19 -8.90
C TYR A 108 30.43 -11.21 -9.87
N ARG A 109 31.74 -11.45 -9.80
CA ARG A 109 32.43 -12.54 -10.53
C ARG A 109 32.43 -13.87 -9.75
N ASP A 110 32.07 -13.86 -8.47
CA ASP A 110 32.04 -15.02 -7.60
C ASP A 110 30.59 -15.49 -7.37
N GLY A 111 30.16 -16.47 -8.18
CA GLY A 111 28.81 -17.01 -8.09
C GLY A 111 28.49 -17.68 -6.74
N THR A 112 29.51 -18.21 -6.03
CA THR A 112 29.30 -18.79 -4.69
C THR A 112 29.03 -17.70 -3.66
N ALA A 113 29.76 -16.58 -3.73
CA ALA A 113 29.54 -15.45 -2.84
C ALA A 113 28.14 -14.82 -3.02
N GLN A 114 27.66 -14.73 -4.26
CA GLN A 114 26.29 -14.26 -4.57
C GLN A 114 25.24 -15.20 -3.98
N LEU A 115 25.34 -16.51 -4.22
CA LEU A 115 24.41 -17.48 -3.64
C LEU A 115 24.42 -17.48 -2.11
N ASN A 116 25.56 -17.24 -1.47
CA ASN A 116 25.66 -17.11 -0.02
C ASN A 116 24.98 -15.84 0.49
N ALA A 117 25.13 -14.71 -0.22
CA ALA A 117 24.46 -13.46 0.11
C ALA A 117 22.93 -13.60 0.02
N ASP A 118 22.42 -14.18 -1.07
CA ASP A 118 20.98 -14.41 -1.26
C ASP A 118 20.41 -15.32 -0.17
N ARG A 119 21.11 -16.41 0.17
CA ARG A 119 20.72 -17.29 1.27
C ARG A 119 20.71 -16.58 2.61
N ALA A 120 21.66 -15.68 2.86
CA ALA A 120 21.72 -14.91 4.09
C ALA A 120 20.58 -13.88 4.19
N VAL A 121 20.21 -13.23 3.08
CA VAL A 121 19.03 -12.35 3.01
C VAL A 121 17.76 -13.16 3.31
N MET A 122 17.55 -14.27 2.60
CA MET A 122 16.38 -15.14 2.79
C MET A 122 16.28 -15.69 4.21
N SER A 123 17.40 -16.13 4.79
CA SER A 123 17.42 -16.62 6.17
C SER A 123 17.07 -15.53 7.18
N ARG A 124 17.52 -14.28 6.96
CA ARG A 124 17.13 -13.17 7.83
C ARG A 124 15.65 -12.85 7.67
N LYS A 125 15.14 -12.74 6.43
CA LYS A 125 13.70 -12.49 6.16
C LYS A 125 12.82 -13.54 6.84
N LYS A 126 13.20 -14.82 6.74
CA LYS A 126 12.52 -15.92 7.43
C LYS A 126 12.52 -15.75 8.96
N ALA A 127 13.66 -15.40 9.55
CA ALA A 127 13.76 -15.18 10.99
C ALA A 127 12.89 -14.00 11.47
N LEU A 128 12.83 -12.91 10.70
CA LEU A 128 11.94 -11.78 11.01
C LEU A 128 10.45 -12.18 10.83
N SER A 129 10.11 -12.97 9.81
CA SER A 129 8.76 -13.53 9.63
C SER A 129 8.33 -14.38 10.83
N GLU A 130 9.19 -15.31 11.27
CA GLU A 130 8.90 -16.16 12.44
C GLU A 130 8.76 -15.33 13.72
N GLN A 131 9.55 -14.25 13.86
CA GLN A 131 9.45 -13.33 14.98
C GLN A 131 8.11 -12.58 15.00
N ILE A 132 7.71 -11.97 13.88
CA ILE A 132 6.46 -11.20 13.80
C ILE A 132 5.25 -12.13 13.94
N GLU A 133 5.29 -13.31 13.35
CA GLU A 133 4.25 -14.33 13.52
C GLU A 133 4.11 -14.74 15.00
N GLY A 134 5.21 -14.84 15.74
CA GLY A 134 5.19 -15.07 17.18
C GLY A 134 4.43 -13.97 17.93
N LEU A 135 4.74 -12.70 17.64
CA LEU A 135 4.05 -11.56 18.25
C LEU A 135 2.56 -11.52 17.89
N LEU A 136 2.23 -11.73 16.61
CA LEU A 136 0.85 -11.76 16.11
C LEU A 136 0.03 -12.89 16.74
N ASN A 137 0.62 -14.08 16.93
CA ASN A 137 -0.06 -15.17 17.61
C ASN A 137 -0.35 -14.84 19.07
N THR A 138 0.62 -14.26 19.80
CA THR A 138 0.41 -13.80 21.18
C THR A 138 -0.63 -12.69 21.27
N GLN A 139 -0.63 -11.75 20.32
CA GLN A 139 -1.64 -10.69 20.25
C GLN A 139 -3.03 -11.31 20.07
N PHE A 140 -3.17 -12.21 19.09
CA PHE A 140 -4.45 -12.89 18.81
C PHE A 140 -4.92 -13.73 20.01
N ASP A 141 -4.02 -14.38 20.74
CA ASP A 141 -4.38 -15.15 21.95
C ASP A 141 -5.06 -14.29 23.02
N GLY A 142 -4.75 -12.99 23.07
CA GLY A 142 -5.36 -12.03 24.00
C GLY A 142 -6.79 -11.63 23.63
N TYR A 143 -7.21 -11.86 22.38
CA TYR A 143 -8.51 -11.44 21.86
C TYR A 143 -9.37 -12.60 21.35
N GLN A 144 -8.87 -13.83 21.33
CA GLN A 144 -9.67 -14.96 20.86
C GLN A 144 -10.79 -15.30 21.84
N ASP A 145 -11.96 -15.64 21.30
CA ASP A 145 -13.08 -16.12 22.10
C ASP A 145 -12.87 -17.58 22.50
N ASN A 146 -13.46 -17.98 23.64
CA ASN A 146 -13.24 -19.28 24.25
C ASN A 146 -13.48 -20.45 23.26
N ASP A 147 -12.47 -21.31 23.11
CA ASP A 147 -12.47 -22.54 22.30
C ASP A 147 -12.66 -22.41 20.77
N SER A 148 -12.88 -21.20 20.22
CA SER A 148 -13.30 -21.02 18.82
C SER A 148 -12.15 -20.95 17.80
N LYS A 149 -10.88 -20.82 18.24
CA LYS A 149 -9.71 -20.48 17.39
C LYS A 149 -9.91 -19.23 16.51
N ARG A 150 -10.92 -18.42 16.82
CA ARG A 150 -11.36 -17.25 16.06
C ARG A 150 -11.54 -16.09 17.03
N MET A 151 -11.41 -14.89 16.50
CA MET A 151 -11.80 -13.67 17.18
C MET A 151 -13.20 -13.36 16.65
N GLU A 152 -14.19 -13.45 17.53
CA GLU A 152 -15.58 -13.09 17.28
C GLU A 152 -15.82 -11.64 17.72
N MET A 153 -17.09 -11.25 17.89
CA MET A 153 -17.45 -9.84 18.13
C MET A 153 -16.81 -9.24 19.37
N GLU A 154 -16.81 -9.95 20.51
CA GLU A 154 -16.26 -9.42 21.77
C GLU A 154 -14.73 -9.25 21.67
N GLY A 155 -14.04 -10.28 21.15
CA GLY A 155 -12.62 -10.22 20.85
C GLY A 155 -12.24 -9.11 19.86
N LEU A 156 -13.04 -8.95 18.80
CA LEU A 156 -12.82 -7.92 17.77
C LEU A 156 -12.94 -6.52 18.37
N ILE A 157 -13.97 -6.26 19.19
CA ILE A 157 -14.15 -4.96 19.84
C ILE A 157 -12.93 -4.64 20.72
N GLN A 158 -12.47 -5.59 21.53
CA GLN A 158 -11.27 -5.40 22.38
C GLN A 158 -10.01 -5.16 21.54
N TYR A 159 -9.87 -5.83 20.39
CA TYR A 159 -8.77 -5.59 19.47
C TYR A 159 -8.83 -4.18 18.87
N LEU A 160 -10.00 -3.74 18.38
CA LEU A 160 -10.19 -2.40 17.83
C LEU A 160 -9.95 -1.31 18.89
N GLU A 161 -10.36 -1.53 20.15
CA GLU A 161 -10.07 -0.61 21.26
C GLU A 161 -8.55 -0.47 21.50
N SER A 162 -7.79 -1.57 21.41
CA SER A 162 -6.33 -1.52 21.51
C SER A 162 -5.70 -0.70 20.37
N LEU A 163 -6.32 -0.76 19.20
CA LEU A 163 -5.97 0.06 18.03
C LEU A 163 -6.50 1.50 18.13
N SER A 164 -7.31 1.81 19.14
CA SER A 164 -8.01 3.10 19.29
C SER A 164 -8.94 3.42 18.11
N LEU A 165 -9.60 2.38 17.58
CA LEU A 165 -10.56 2.48 16.47
C LEU A 165 -11.99 2.22 16.98
N SER A 166 -12.94 2.97 16.45
CA SER A 166 -14.37 2.65 16.57
C SER A 166 -14.78 1.59 15.53
N PRO A 167 -15.73 0.68 15.84
CA PRO A 167 -16.27 -0.28 14.87
C PRO A 167 -16.89 0.36 13.62
N GLU A 168 -17.29 1.63 13.71
CA GLU A 168 -17.92 2.40 12.64
C GLU A 168 -16.91 3.11 11.72
N GLU A 169 -15.61 2.95 11.96
CA GLU A 169 -14.58 3.58 11.12
C GLU A 169 -14.33 2.80 9.82
N PRO A 170 -14.14 3.49 8.68
CA PRO A 170 -13.77 2.85 7.41
C PRO A 170 -12.48 2.01 7.48
N SER A 171 -11.57 2.38 8.37
CA SER A 171 -10.34 1.64 8.67
C SER A 171 -10.62 0.20 9.11
N VAL A 172 -11.76 -0.08 9.74
CA VAL A 172 -12.18 -1.42 10.16
C VAL A 172 -12.53 -2.30 8.95
N ILE A 173 -13.06 -1.71 7.89
CA ILE A 173 -13.32 -2.43 6.63
C ILE A 173 -12.01 -2.75 5.92
N CYS A 174 -11.07 -1.80 5.92
CA CYS A 174 -9.72 -2.03 5.40
C CYS A 174 -9.02 -3.16 6.16
N LEU A 175 -9.12 -3.17 7.49
CA LEU A 175 -8.64 -4.27 8.33
C LEU A 175 -9.30 -5.60 7.93
N ALA A 176 -10.63 -5.62 7.80
CA ALA A 176 -11.37 -6.83 7.45
C ALA A 176 -10.92 -7.40 6.10
N GLN A 177 -10.70 -6.53 5.10
CA GLN A 177 -10.17 -6.94 3.80
C GLN A 177 -8.74 -7.47 3.92
N LEU A 178 -7.87 -6.78 4.66
CA LEU A 178 -6.45 -7.12 4.83
C LEU A 178 -6.27 -8.51 5.45
N VAL A 179 -7.10 -8.85 6.43
CA VAL A 179 -7.06 -10.15 7.12
C VAL A 179 -7.95 -11.19 6.46
N GLU A 180 -8.55 -10.89 5.31
CA GLU A 180 -9.49 -11.75 4.58
C GLU A 180 -10.60 -12.30 5.49
N ALA A 181 -11.22 -11.40 6.26
CA ALA A 181 -12.28 -11.76 7.19
C ALA A 181 -13.46 -12.43 6.44
N PRO A 182 -13.91 -13.62 6.86
CA PRO A 182 -14.92 -14.37 6.11
C PRO A 182 -16.30 -13.72 6.15
N ARG A 183 -16.60 -12.97 7.21
CA ARG A 183 -17.85 -12.23 7.41
C ARG A 183 -17.69 -11.21 8.53
N LEU A 184 -18.65 -10.28 8.61
CA LEU A 184 -18.71 -9.30 9.69
C LEU A 184 -18.59 -9.95 11.07
N GLY A 185 -17.72 -9.37 11.91
CA GLY A 185 -17.56 -9.79 13.29
C GLY A 185 -16.70 -11.03 13.52
N ILE A 186 -16.09 -11.59 12.48
CA ILE A 186 -15.22 -12.76 12.61
C ILE A 186 -13.88 -12.52 11.93
N ILE A 187 -12.81 -12.71 12.69
CA ILE A 187 -11.45 -12.78 12.17
C ILE A 187 -10.87 -14.16 12.49
N GLU A 188 -10.38 -14.84 11.44
CA GLU A 188 -9.66 -16.10 11.61
C GLU A 188 -8.19 -15.84 11.92
N ARG A 189 -7.61 -16.67 12.80
CA ARG A 189 -6.18 -16.57 13.15
C ARG A 189 -5.27 -16.66 11.93
N SER A 190 -5.61 -17.53 10.99
CA SER A 190 -4.88 -17.70 9.72
C SER A 190 -4.84 -16.40 8.93
N GLY A 191 -5.99 -15.76 8.74
CA GLY A 191 -6.13 -14.49 8.02
C GLY A 191 -5.40 -13.35 8.73
N PHE A 192 -5.60 -13.22 10.04
CA PHE A 192 -4.91 -12.23 10.87
C PHE A 192 -3.39 -12.33 10.77
N ARG A 193 -2.85 -13.54 10.97
CA ARG A 193 -1.41 -13.76 10.91
C ARG A 193 -0.87 -13.51 9.51
N GLN A 194 -1.52 -14.05 8.48
CA GLN A 194 -1.02 -13.93 7.10
C GLN A 194 -1.10 -12.50 6.58
N GLY A 195 -2.21 -11.81 6.80
CA GLY A 195 -2.42 -10.42 6.39
C GLY A 195 -1.34 -9.50 6.97
N TRP A 196 -1.20 -9.48 8.30
CA TRP A 196 -0.20 -8.62 8.95
C TRP A 196 1.24 -9.02 8.64
N THR A 197 1.53 -10.31 8.52
CA THR A 197 2.87 -10.77 8.13
C THR A 197 3.20 -10.32 6.71
N LYS A 198 2.23 -10.41 5.77
CA LYS A 198 2.40 -9.95 4.40
C LYS A 198 2.70 -8.45 4.37
N VAL A 199 1.90 -7.62 5.03
CA VAL A 199 2.13 -6.16 5.11
C VAL A 199 3.52 -5.86 5.65
N TYR A 200 3.93 -6.55 6.71
CA TYR A 200 5.26 -6.37 7.28
C TYR A 200 6.36 -6.72 6.27
N LEU A 201 6.25 -7.86 5.58
CA LEU A 201 7.24 -8.28 4.59
C LEU A 201 7.27 -7.38 3.36
N ASP A 202 6.13 -6.87 2.89
CA ASP A 202 6.04 -5.96 1.76
C ASP A 202 6.76 -4.63 2.08
N GLN A 203 6.56 -4.09 3.30
CA GLN A 203 7.31 -2.90 3.75
C GLN A 203 8.82 -3.13 3.90
N LEU A 204 9.26 -4.37 4.19
CA LEU A 204 10.69 -4.70 4.21
C LEU A 204 11.30 -4.75 2.81
N GLU A 205 10.52 -5.07 1.78
CA GLU A 205 10.98 -5.07 0.39
C GLU A 205 11.11 -3.63 -0.14
N GLU A 206 10.22 -2.73 0.27
CA GLU A 206 10.30 -1.32 -0.09
C GLU A 206 11.49 -0.59 0.58
N ASN A 207 11.85 -0.98 1.81
CA ASN A 207 12.90 -0.36 2.61
C ASN A 207 14.17 -1.23 2.64
N GLU A 208 14.85 -1.41 1.49
CA GLU A 208 15.99 -2.34 1.33
C GLU A 208 17.16 -2.13 2.31
N THR A 209 17.32 -0.92 2.86
CA THR A 209 18.51 -0.54 3.65
C THR A 209 18.32 -0.53 5.17
N ASP A 210 17.08 -0.45 5.68
CA ASP A 210 16.81 -0.47 7.13
C ASP A 210 15.51 -1.21 7.44
N TRP A 211 15.63 -2.52 7.67
CA TRP A 211 14.49 -3.35 7.99
C TRP A 211 13.95 -3.02 9.37
N ILE A 212 12.69 -2.55 9.38
CA ILE A 212 11.91 -2.28 10.59
C ILE A 212 11.91 -3.54 11.46
N ARG A 213 12.33 -3.42 12.73
CA ARG A 213 12.35 -4.54 13.67
C ARG A 213 11.31 -4.33 14.75
N ILE A 214 10.21 -5.07 14.64
CA ILE A 214 9.17 -5.10 15.66
C ILE A 214 9.52 -6.18 16.68
N LYS A 215 9.67 -5.79 17.95
CA LYS A 215 10.09 -6.65 19.07
C LYS A 215 9.05 -6.70 20.17
N THR A 216 8.23 -5.67 20.30
CA THR A 216 7.23 -5.55 21.37
C THR A 216 5.82 -5.51 20.81
N GLN A 217 4.83 -5.77 21.68
CA GLN A 217 3.42 -5.63 21.33
C GLN A 217 3.03 -4.17 21.07
N GLU A 218 3.66 -3.23 21.79
CA GLU A 218 3.44 -1.80 21.59
C GLU A 218 3.91 -1.34 20.20
N GLU A 219 5.10 -1.76 19.77
CA GLU A 219 5.61 -1.49 18.42
C GLU A 219 4.72 -2.11 17.33
N LEU A 220 4.18 -3.31 17.57
CA LEU A 220 3.24 -3.97 16.66
C LEU A 220 1.93 -3.19 16.55
N ILE A 221 1.37 -2.73 17.67
CA ILE A 221 0.15 -1.93 17.69
C ILE A 221 0.36 -0.61 16.94
N THR A 222 1.47 0.09 17.18
CA THR A 222 1.79 1.33 16.43
C THR A 222 1.90 1.06 14.94
N PHE A 223 2.61 0.00 14.53
CA PHE A 223 2.71 -0.42 13.13
C PHE A 223 1.33 -0.68 12.50
N GLN A 224 0.45 -1.38 13.21
CA GLN A 224 -0.91 -1.65 12.73
C GLN A 224 -1.74 -0.37 12.59
N LYS A 225 -1.68 0.54 13.57
CA LYS A 225 -2.37 1.84 13.53
C LYS A 225 -1.92 2.67 12.33
N ASP A 226 -0.60 2.83 12.17
CA ASP A 226 -0.03 3.64 11.09
C ASP A 226 -0.42 3.06 9.72
N HIS A 227 -0.39 1.73 9.57
CA HIS A 227 -0.80 1.10 8.32
C HIS A 227 -2.29 1.26 8.03
N LEU A 228 -3.17 1.06 9.02
CA LEU A 228 -4.62 1.24 8.83
C LEU A 228 -4.98 2.69 8.54
N GLN A 229 -4.27 3.65 9.14
CA GLN A 229 -4.44 5.06 8.81
C GLN A 229 -4.08 5.33 7.34
N ASN A 230 -2.96 4.79 6.86
CA ASN A 230 -2.56 4.92 5.46
C ASN A 230 -3.60 4.30 4.51
N LEU A 231 -4.13 3.12 4.82
CA LEU A 231 -5.21 2.51 4.03
C LEU A 231 -6.50 3.33 4.06
N SER A 232 -6.83 3.94 5.20
CA SER A 232 -7.98 4.82 5.34
C SER A 232 -7.86 6.09 4.50
N ASP A 233 -6.64 6.62 4.37
CA ASP A 233 -6.37 7.79 3.53
C ASP A 233 -6.33 7.41 2.04
N GLU A 234 -5.73 6.27 1.70
CA GLU A 234 -5.80 5.71 0.33
C GLU A 234 -7.26 5.47 -0.09
N LEU A 235 -8.13 5.01 0.82
CA LEU A 235 -9.55 4.81 0.56
C LEU A 235 -10.30 6.10 0.15
N LYS A 236 -9.82 7.26 0.62
CA LYS A 236 -10.41 8.58 0.31
C LYS A 236 -9.82 9.22 -0.94
N GLU A 237 -8.61 8.82 -1.32
CA GLU A 237 -7.83 9.47 -2.38
C GLU A 237 -7.77 8.66 -3.68
N ASP A 238 -7.86 7.32 -3.61
CA ASP A 238 -7.70 6.42 -4.75
C ASP A 238 -9.04 5.78 -5.15
N ASP A 239 -9.54 6.18 -6.32
CA ASP A 239 -10.80 5.70 -6.91
C ASP A 239 -10.84 4.17 -7.07
N ASP A 240 -9.73 3.58 -7.51
CA ASP A 240 -9.62 2.14 -7.78
C ASP A 240 -9.62 1.36 -6.47
N TYR A 241 -8.87 1.84 -5.47
CA TYR A 241 -8.83 1.23 -4.15
C TYR A 241 -10.19 1.33 -3.44
N PHE A 242 -10.86 2.48 -3.53
CA PHE A 242 -12.24 2.63 -3.06
C PHE A 242 -13.17 1.59 -3.68
N GLN A 243 -13.11 1.42 -5.00
CA GLN A 243 -13.94 0.43 -5.70
C GLN A 243 -13.65 -1.01 -5.26
N ILE A 244 -12.39 -1.36 -5.01
CA ILE A 244 -12.02 -2.68 -4.48
C ILE A 244 -12.68 -2.91 -3.11
N ILE A 245 -12.54 -1.96 -2.18
CA ILE A 245 -13.10 -2.07 -0.83
C ILE A 245 -14.63 -2.05 -0.86
N TYR A 246 -15.22 -1.13 -1.61
CA TYR A 246 -16.67 -1.00 -1.75
C TYR A 246 -17.31 -2.28 -2.29
N ARG A 247 -16.72 -2.91 -3.30
CA ARG A 247 -17.22 -4.17 -3.87
C ARG A 247 -17.01 -5.36 -2.92
N TYR A 248 -15.90 -5.36 -2.16
CA TYR A 248 -15.63 -6.37 -1.13
C TYR A 248 -16.71 -6.38 -0.04
N VAL A 249 -17.17 -5.19 0.40
CA VAL A 249 -18.16 -5.05 1.48
C VAL A 249 -19.46 -5.80 1.21
N PHE A 250 -19.88 -5.91 -0.06
CA PHE A 250 -21.08 -6.68 -0.40
C PHE A 250 -20.96 -8.15 0.01
N ASP A 251 -19.82 -8.79 -0.25
CA ASP A 251 -19.59 -10.19 0.10
C ASP A 251 -19.33 -10.38 1.59
N PHE A 252 -18.66 -9.41 2.20
CA PHE A 252 -18.31 -9.41 3.62
C PHE A 252 -19.53 -9.19 4.53
N GLY A 253 -20.43 -8.29 4.15
CA GLY A 253 -21.56 -7.86 4.98
C GLY A 253 -22.83 -8.70 4.80
N LYS A 254 -22.97 -9.46 3.71
CA LYS A 254 -24.15 -10.32 3.50
C LYS A 254 -24.09 -11.57 4.38
N ASP A 255 -25.26 -12.03 4.83
CA ASP A 255 -25.36 -13.28 5.58
C ASP A 255 -24.93 -14.50 4.76
N GLU A 256 -24.44 -15.52 5.47
CA GLU A 256 -23.99 -16.76 4.85
C GLU A 256 -25.13 -17.45 4.07
N GLY A 257 -24.85 -17.82 2.83
CA GLY A 257 -25.84 -18.42 1.93
C GLY A 257 -26.81 -17.44 1.25
N GLN A 258 -26.82 -16.16 1.65
CA GLN A 258 -27.67 -15.16 1.01
C GLN A 258 -27.01 -14.59 -0.27
N LYS A 259 -27.87 -14.30 -1.25
CA LYS A 259 -27.50 -13.65 -2.51
C LYS A 259 -27.70 -12.14 -2.49
N SER A 260 -28.38 -11.64 -1.47
CA SER A 260 -28.74 -10.23 -1.29
C SER A 260 -28.28 -9.72 0.06
N PHE A 261 -27.96 -8.44 0.09
CA PHE A 261 -27.56 -7.73 1.29
C PHE A 261 -28.81 -7.29 2.06
N ALA A 262 -28.88 -7.57 3.37
CA ALA A 262 -29.96 -7.07 4.21
C ALA A 262 -30.00 -5.54 4.17
N LEU A 263 -31.20 -4.97 4.08
CA LEU A 263 -31.37 -3.54 3.82
C LEU A 263 -30.68 -2.67 4.88
N GLU A 264 -30.97 -2.91 6.17
CA GLU A 264 -30.42 -2.10 7.25
C GLU A 264 -28.90 -2.23 7.35
N THR A 265 -28.34 -3.41 7.05
CA THR A 265 -26.89 -3.60 7.01
C THR A 265 -26.26 -2.85 5.85
N ALA A 266 -26.87 -2.88 4.66
CA ALA A 266 -26.40 -2.12 3.51
C ALA A 266 -26.43 -0.60 3.78
N VAL A 267 -27.50 -0.11 4.42
CA VAL A 267 -27.61 1.29 4.85
C VAL A 267 -26.47 1.67 5.79
N ALA A 268 -26.19 0.86 6.83
CA ALA A 268 -25.10 1.15 7.76
C ALA A 268 -23.72 1.22 7.07
N PHE A 269 -23.44 0.35 6.10
CA PHE A 269 -22.20 0.45 5.33
C PHE A 269 -22.16 1.65 4.38
N TRP A 270 -23.29 2.04 3.79
CA TRP A 270 -23.36 3.25 2.98
C TRP A 270 -23.17 4.52 3.80
N GLU A 271 -23.74 4.59 5.00
CA GLU A 271 -23.52 5.68 5.97
C GLU A 271 -22.03 5.84 6.31
N MET A 272 -21.28 4.74 6.30
CA MET A 272 -19.84 4.73 6.57
C MET A 272 -18.98 5.09 5.34
N LEU A 273 -19.29 4.51 4.17
CA LEU A 273 -18.40 4.54 3.00
C LEU A 273 -18.70 5.71 2.05
N ILE A 274 -19.96 6.07 1.85
CA ILE A 274 -20.32 7.08 0.85
C ILE A 274 -19.81 8.48 1.22
N PRO A 275 -19.85 8.92 2.49
CA PRO A 275 -19.34 10.25 2.85
C PRO A 275 -17.83 10.44 2.60
N ILE A 276 -17.07 9.35 2.52
CA ILE A 276 -15.63 9.37 2.25
C ILE A 276 -15.26 8.97 0.82
N ALA A 277 -16.27 8.63 0.00
CA ALA A 277 -16.04 8.18 -1.36
C ALA A 277 -15.41 9.31 -2.18
N PRO A 278 -14.37 9.02 -2.98
CA PRO A 278 -13.91 9.96 -3.99
C PRO A 278 -15.06 10.33 -4.94
N THR A 279 -15.23 11.63 -5.23
CA THR A 279 -16.25 12.13 -6.15
C THR A 279 -15.60 12.89 -7.30
N PRO A 280 -16.28 13.05 -8.46
CA PRO A 280 -15.74 13.78 -9.61
C PRO A 280 -15.28 15.21 -9.28
N ASP A 281 -15.99 15.87 -8.38
CA ASP A 281 -15.75 17.27 -8.01
C ASP A 281 -14.75 17.40 -6.84
N GLY A 282 -14.31 16.28 -6.25
CA GLY A 282 -13.41 16.23 -5.10
C GLY A 282 -14.05 16.63 -3.77
N GLU A 283 -15.35 16.90 -3.77
CA GLU A 283 -16.14 17.25 -2.58
C GLU A 283 -16.86 16.02 -2.02
N PRO A 284 -17.01 15.87 -0.69
CA PRO A 284 -17.74 14.76 -0.11
C PRO A 284 -19.18 14.65 -0.65
N PHE A 285 -19.64 13.43 -0.90
CA PHE A 285 -21.02 13.20 -1.32
C PHE A 285 -21.99 13.76 -0.28
N LYS A 286 -22.94 14.59 -0.71
CA LYS A 286 -23.84 15.30 0.21
C LYS A 286 -24.69 14.33 1.02
N GLN A 287 -24.68 14.55 2.34
CA GLN A 287 -25.45 13.76 3.29
C GLN A 287 -26.96 13.76 2.96
N GLU A 288 -27.52 14.91 2.58
CA GLU A 288 -28.92 15.04 2.21
C GLU A 288 -29.31 14.12 1.03
N TYR A 289 -28.42 13.98 0.05
CA TYR A 289 -28.67 13.12 -1.12
C TYR A 289 -28.59 11.65 -0.74
N LEU A 290 -27.69 11.30 0.18
CA LEU A 290 -27.60 9.96 0.75
C LEU A 290 -28.84 9.60 1.57
N GLU A 291 -29.40 10.56 2.32
CA GLU A 291 -30.65 10.36 3.06
C GLU A 291 -31.84 10.10 2.13
N TRP A 292 -31.91 10.79 0.98
CA TRP A 292 -32.95 10.53 -0.02
C TRP A 292 -32.83 9.11 -0.62
N TRP A 293 -31.60 8.61 -0.78
CA TRP A 293 -31.36 7.24 -1.20
C TRP A 293 -31.90 6.24 -0.18
N PHE A 294 -31.65 6.48 1.11
CA PHE A 294 -32.17 5.64 2.18
C PHE A 294 -33.69 5.70 2.32
N GLU A 295 -34.29 6.89 2.17
CA GLU A 295 -35.75 7.06 2.15
C GLU A 295 -36.38 6.20 1.04
N LEU A 296 -35.83 6.27 -0.17
CA LEU A 296 -36.30 5.46 -1.29
C LEU A 296 -36.17 3.96 -0.99
N LEU A 297 -35.00 3.51 -0.56
CA LEU A 297 -34.75 2.11 -0.28
C LEU A 297 -35.70 1.55 0.80
N ARG A 298 -35.89 2.29 1.90
CA ARG A 298 -36.82 1.92 2.98
C ARG A 298 -38.27 1.90 2.50
N SER A 299 -38.67 2.82 1.61
CA SER A 299 -40.01 2.81 1.02
C SER A 299 -40.30 1.56 0.19
N LYS A 300 -39.28 1.02 -0.49
CA LYS A 300 -39.39 -0.22 -1.28
C LYS A 300 -39.28 -1.46 -0.41
N GLY A 301 -38.56 -1.39 0.72
CA GLY A 301 -38.43 -2.47 1.71
C GLY A 301 -37.77 -3.75 1.18
N LYS A 302 -36.94 -3.64 0.14
CA LYS A 302 -36.30 -4.79 -0.53
C LYS A 302 -34.85 -4.93 -0.10
N ALA A 303 -34.38 -6.17 -0.02
CA ALA A 303 -32.96 -6.47 0.11
C ALA A 303 -32.18 -5.92 -1.09
N VAL A 304 -30.93 -5.51 -0.86
CA VAL A 304 -30.09 -4.88 -1.87
C VAL A 304 -29.39 -5.97 -2.68
N SER A 305 -29.53 -5.92 -4.00
CA SER A 305 -28.83 -6.82 -4.91
C SER A 305 -27.38 -6.38 -5.12
N ARG A 306 -26.49 -7.29 -5.53
CA ARG A 306 -25.10 -6.95 -5.88
C ARG A 306 -25.04 -5.87 -6.94
N ASP A 307 -25.92 -5.98 -7.93
CA ASP A 307 -25.97 -5.05 -9.06
C ASP A 307 -26.32 -3.63 -8.58
N THR A 308 -27.37 -3.51 -7.76
CA THR A 308 -27.74 -2.23 -7.12
C THR A 308 -26.62 -1.67 -6.24
N TRP A 309 -25.97 -2.51 -5.44
CA TRP A 309 -24.84 -2.09 -4.61
C TRP A 309 -23.70 -1.54 -5.47
N ASN A 310 -23.17 -2.34 -6.40
CA ASN A 310 -22.03 -1.97 -7.22
C ASN A 310 -22.32 -0.72 -8.05
N LEU A 311 -23.47 -0.67 -8.73
CA LEU A 311 -23.81 0.45 -9.61
C LEU A 311 -24.11 1.73 -8.83
N PHE A 312 -24.52 1.65 -7.57
CA PHE A 312 -24.64 2.86 -6.73
C PHE A 312 -23.26 3.43 -6.37
N GLY A 313 -22.25 2.60 -6.12
CA GLY A 313 -20.87 3.08 -5.92
C GLY A 313 -20.30 3.73 -7.18
N ASP A 314 -20.53 3.10 -8.33
CA ASP A 314 -20.15 3.65 -9.64
C ASP A 314 -20.88 4.98 -9.92
N PHE A 315 -22.15 5.09 -9.52
CA PHE A 315 -22.94 6.33 -9.63
C PHE A 315 -22.34 7.47 -8.78
N VAL A 316 -21.97 7.20 -7.53
CA VAL A 316 -21.35 8.20 -6.63
C VAL A 316 -20.02 8.74 -7.20
N GLN A 317 -19.23 7.89 -7.86
CA GLN A 317 -17.97 8.28 -8.50
C GLN A 317 -18.13 8.94 -9.88
N GLN A 318 -19.33 8.93 -10.48
CA GLN A 318 -19.54 9.42 -11.86
C GLN A 318 -20.37 10.69 -11.96
N PHE A 319 -21.28 10.93 -11.02
CA PHE A 319 -22.25 12.02 -11.13
C PHE A 319 -22.01 13.13 -10.11
N ASP A 320 -22.21 14.35 -10.59
CA ASP A 320 -22.20 15.57 -9.80
C ASP A 320 -23.51 15.73 -9.02
N ASP A 321 -23.46 16.59 -8.01
CA ASP A 321 -24.59 16.92 -7.14
C ASP A 321 -25.88 17.36 -7.87
N GLY A 322 -25.75 17.80 -9.12
CA GLY A 322 -26.88 18.24 -9.93
C GLY A 322 -27.65 17.12 -10.63
N PHE A 323 -27.11 15.90 -10.71
CA PHE A 323 -27.65 14.78 -11.52
C PHE A 323 -27.99 15.17 -12.97
N LYS A 324 -27.37 16.25 -13.48
CA LYS A 324 -27.73 16.89 -14.75
C LYS A 324 -27.28 16.06 -15.95
N ASN A 325 -26.22 15.28 -15.76
CA ASN A 325 -25.63 14.44 -16.79
C ASN A 325 -26.14 12.99 -16.74
N TYR A 326 -27.12 12.67 -15.88
CA TYR A 326 -27.69 11.33 -15.79
C TYR A 326 -28.55 11.00 -17.02
N ASP A 327 -28.17 9.93 -17.72
CA ASP A 327 -28.87 9.37 -18.87
C ASP A 327 -29.82 8.23 -18.44
N GLU A 328 -31.12 8.52 -18.48
CA GLU A 328 -32.19 7.55 -18.19
C GLU A 328 -32.28 6.39 -19.20
N SER A 329 -31.61 6.51 -20.36
CA SER A 329 -31.48 5.41 -21.33
C SER A 329 -30.26 4.51 -21.06
N GLY A 330 -29.47 4.84 -20.05
CA GLY A 330 -28.35 4.04 -19.57
C GLY A 330 -28.80 2.70 -18.97
N ALA A 331 -27.87 1.76 -18.85
CA ALA A 331 -28.13 0.44 -18.28
C ALA A 331 -28.05 0.44 -16.73
N TRP A 332 -28.68 1.43 -16.10
CA TRP A 332 -28.72 1.55 -14.64
C TRP A 332 -29.82 0.66 -14.04
N PRO A 333 -29.71 0.24 -12.76
CA PRO A 333 -30.81 -0.41 -12.08
C PRO A 333 -31.97 0.55 -11.94
N SER A 334 -33.20 0.05 -12.08
CA SER A 334 -34.41 0.86 -11.90
C SER A 334 -34.47 1.59 -10.54
N MET A 335 -33.77 1.08 -9.53
CA MET A 335 -33.66 1.74 -8.22
C MET A 335 -32.88 3.07 -8.32
N ILE A 336 -31.85 3.14 -9.17
CA ILE A 336 -31.09 4.37 -9.40
C ILE A 336 -31.90 5.35 -10.25
N ASP A 337 -32.66 4.86 -11.24
CA ASP A 337 -33.59 5.71 -12.01
C ASP A 337 -34.63 6.37 -11.08
N ASP A 338 -35.30 5.57 -10.24
CA ASP A 338 -36.26 6.06 -9.24
C ASP A 338 -35.61 7.09 -8.28
N TYR A 339 -34.34 6.90 -7.94
CA TYR A 339 -33.59 7.81 -7.07
C TYR A 339 -33.30 9.15 -7.73
N VAL A 340 -32.87 9.15 -8.98
CA VAL A 340 -32.60 10.39 -9.73
C VAL A 340 -33.90 11.19 -9.94
N GLU A 341 -35.02 10.52 -10.22
CA GLU A 341 -36.34 11.18 -10.31
C GLU A 341 -36.73 11.85 -8.98
N LEU A 342 -36.57 11.14 -7.87
CA LEU A 342 -36.83 11.67 -6.52
C LEU A 342 -35.95 12.89 -6.23
N ALA A 343 -34.64 12.77 -6.47
CA ALA A 343 -33.68 13.84 -6.20
C ALA A 343 -33.95 15.09 -7.03
N ARG A 344 -34.24 14.94 -8.33
CA ARG A 344 -34.61 16.05 -9.21
C ARG A 344 -35.90 16.74 -8.76
N THR A 345 -36.88 15.99 -8.28
CA THR A 345 -38.13 16.55 -7.75
C THR A 345 -37.87 17.39 -6.49
N LYS A 346 -37.04 16.89 -5.57
CA LYS A 346 -36.68 17.62 -4.34
C LYS A 346 -35.88 18.90 -4.63
N LEU A 347 -34.86 18.81 -5.49
CA LEU A 347 -34.08 19.96 -5.94
C LEU A 347 -34.96 21.02 -6.65
N GLY A 348 -35.93 20.58 -7.45
CA GLY A 348 -36.91 21.47 -8.07
C GLY A 348 -37.81 22.18 -7.07
N SER A 349 -38.28 21.48 -6.03
CA SER A 349 -39.11 22.09 -4.98
C SER A 349 -38.38 23.14 -4.14
N GLU A 350 -37.10 22.94 -3.85
CA GLU A 350 -36.30 23.90 -3.07
C GLU A 350 -36.12 25.24 -3.77
N THR A 351 -36.01 25.24 -5.11
CA THR A 351 -35.89 26.50 -5.88
C THR A 351 -37.16 27.35 -5.90
N MET A 352 -38.34 26.73 -5.68
CA MET A 352 -39.63 27.42 -5.66
C MET A 352 -39.96 28.07 -4.31
N ASP A 353 -39.47 27.53 -3.18
CA ASP A 353 -39.77 28.08 -1.84
C ASP A 353 -38.88 29.29 -1.47
N THR A 354 -37.82 29.56 -2.22
CA THR A 354 -36.91 30.70 -1.98
C THR A 354 -37.17 31.94 -2.86
N SER A 355 -38.23 31.93 -3.69
CA SER A 355 -38.53 33.02 -4.65
C SER A 355 -39.66 33.96 -4.23
#